data_AF-A0A662TDF8-F1
#
_entry.id   AF-A0A662TDF8-F1
#
_cell.length_a   1.000
_cell.length_b   1.000
_cell.length_c   1.000
_cell.angle_alpha   90.00
_cell.angle_beta   90.00
_cell.angle_gamma   90.00
#
_symmetry.space_group_name_H-M   'P 1'
#
loop_
_entity.id
_entity.type
_entity.pdbx_description
1 polymer ?
#
loop_
_entity_poly.entity_id
_entity_poly.type
_entity_poly.pdbx_seq_one_letter_code
_entity_poly.pdbx_strand_id
1 'polypeptide(L)'
;MSWKKILGLIGLAIYGLWALGPYYLTVITSFKKLTDVFSIPPKIIPYVDFTPTLEAYERVFTTRAVWTFVTSLIVASAGTIIAIVVGLLAAYGFSRFPKAPLNDERSFFI
;
A
#
# COMPACT_ATOMS: atom_id res chain seq x y z
N MET A 1 22.75 16.79 -20.35
CA MET A 1 21.69 15.77 -20.11
C MET A 1 20.93 15.56 -21.42
N SER A 2 20.73 14.32 -21.89
CA SER A 2 20.02 14.08 -23.17
C SER A 2 18.55 14.47 -23.06
N TRP A 3 17.98 15.13 -24.08
CA TRP A 3 16.56 15.54 -24.17
C TRP A 3 15.57 14.42 -23.81
N LYS A 4 15.87 13.18 -24.22
CA LYS A 4 15.06 11.99 -23.88
C LYS A 4 14.97 11.75 -22.36
N LYS A 5 16.03 12.05 -21.61
CA LYS A 5 16.04 11.92 -20.14
C LYS A 5 15.17 13.00 -19.48
N ILE A 6 15.20 14.23 -20.01
CA ILE A 6 14.36 15.33 -19.50
C ILE A 6 12.88 14.99 -19.70
N LEU A 7 12.50 14.54 -20.90
CA LEU A 7 11.15 14.07 -21.16
C LEU A 7 10.74 12.90 -20.26
N GLY A 8 11.63 11.92 -20.08
CA GLY A 8 11.38 10.80 -19.19
C GLY A 8 11.14 11.23 -17.73
N LEU A 9 11.93 12.18 -17.22
CA LEU A 9 11.78 12.71 -15.87
C LEU A 9 10.48 13.51 -15.70
N ILE A 10 10.12 14.33 -16.69
CA ILE A 10 8.84 15.07 -16.68
C ILE A 10 7.66 14.09 -16.68
N GLY A 11 7.70 13.07 -17.55
CA GLY A 11 6.67 12.03 -17.58
C GLY A 11 6.54 11.28 -16.26
N LEU A 12 7.68 10.90 -15.65
CA LEU A 12 7.70 10.26 -14.33
C LEU A 12 7.13 11.17 -13.24
N ALA A 13 7.46 12.47 -13.26
CA ALA A 13 6.94 13.44 -12.30
C ALA A 13 5.42 13.61 -12.42
N ILE A 14 4.91 13.74 -13.65
CA ILE A 14 3.46 13.86 -13.90
C ILE A 14 2.73 12.59 -13.43
N TYR A 15 3.24 11.42 -13.79
CA TYR A 15 2.66 10.15 -13.33
C TYR A 15 2.73 10.01 -11.81
N GLY A 16 3.84 10.41 -11.19
CA GLY A 16 3.99 10.44 -9.74
C GLY A 16 2.96 11.34 -9.06
N LEU A 17 2.74 12.56 -9.58
CA LEU A 17 1.71 13.47 -9.06
C LEU A 17 0.31 12.89 -9.19
N TRP A 18 0.00 12.26 -10.33
CA TRP A 18 -1.29 11.59 -10.55
C TRP A 18 -1.49 10.41 -9.61
N ALA A 19 -0.47 9.57 -9.44
CA ALA A 19 -0.51 8.40 -8.55
C ALA A 19 -0.62 8.82 -7.07
N LEU A 20 0.02 9.93 -6.67
CA LEU A 20 0.01 10.43 -5.29
C LEU A 20 -1.21 11.29 -4.96
N GLY A 21 -1.91 11.84 -5.95
CA GLY A 21 -3.12 12.65 -5.76
C GLY A 21 -4.17 12.05 -4.80
N PRO A 22 -4.63 10.80 -4.98
CA PRO A 22 -5.60 10.18 -4.07
C PRO A 22 -5.05 9.96 -2.65
N TYR A 23 -3.74 9.70 -2.51
CA TYR A 23 -3.11 9.57 -1.20
C TYR A 23 -3.04 10.92 -0.49
N TYR A 24 -2.72 11.99 -1.21
CA TYR A 24 -2.78 13.34 -0.66
C TYR A 24 -4.17 13.63 -0.11
N LEU A 25 -5.23 13.34 -0.87
CA LEU A 25 -6.62 13.52 -0.42
C LEU A 25 -6.94 12.69 0.83
N THR A 26 -6.47 11.44 0.90
CA THR A 26 -6.67 10.57 2.06
C THR A 26 -5.96 11.09 3.31
N VAL A 27 -4.74 11.60 3.16
CA VAL A 27 -3.97 12.16 4.26
C VAL A 27 -4.65 13.42 4.78
N ILE A 28 -4.99 14.38 3.92
CA ILE A 28 -5.63 15.62 4.38
C ILE A 28 -7.00 15.37 5.01
N THR A 29 -7.79 14.40 4.53
CA THR A 29 -9.11 14.10 5.11
C THR A 29 -8.99 13.50 6.50
N SER A 30 -7.92 12.74 6.78
CA SER A 30 -7.66 12.20 8.12
C SER A 30 -7.45 13.28 9.19
N PHE A 31 -7.04 14.48 8.79
CA PHE A 31 -6.83 15.63 9.69
C PHE A 31 -8.01 16.62 9.71
N LYS A 32 -9.09 16.38 8.96
CA LYS A 32 -10.29 17.23 8.95
C LYS A 32 -11.25 16.85 10.07
N LYS A 33 -12.01 17.83 10.56
CA LYS A 33 -13.20 17.55 11.37
C LYS A 33 -14.28 16.89 10.50
N LEU A 34 -15.14 16.09 11.11
CA LEU A 34 -16.24 15.43 10.40
C LEU A 34 -17.13 16.43 9.64
N THR A 35 -17.35 17.62 10.20
CA THR A 35 -18.11 18.71 9.56
C THR A 35 -17.43 19.26 8.30
N ASP A 36 -16.09 19.30 8.27
CA ASP A 36 -15.31 19.80 7.12
C ASP A 36 -15.13 18.75 6.02
N VAL A 37 -15.33 17.46 6.35
CA VAL A 37 -15.30 16.37 5.35
C VAL A 37 -16.54 16.42 4.46
N PHE A 38 -17.70 16.78 5.00
CA PHE A 38 -18.98 16.83 4.29
C PHE A 38 -19.38 18.24 3.81
N SER A 39 -18.51 19.24 3.94
CA SER A 39 -18.81 20.61 3.50
C SER A 39 -18.70 20.76 1.98
N ILE A 40 -19.58 21.59 1.41
CA ILE A 40 -19.56 22.01 -0.01
C ILE A 40 -19.26 23.52 -0.02
N PRO A 41 -18.20 24.02 -0.71
CA PRO A 41 -17.23 23.30 -1.54
C PRO A 41 -16.22 22.44 -0.75
N PRO A 42 -15.59 21.43 -1.38
CA PRO A 42 -14.61 20.56 -0.70
C PRO A 42 -13.35 21.34 -0.32
N LYS A 43 -12.98 21.26 0.95
CA LYS A 43 -11.78 21.88 1.51
C LYS A 43 -10.57 21.01 1.20
N ILE A 44 -9.56 21.48 0.48
CA ILE A 44 -8.43 20.63 0.04
C ILE A 44 -7.10 21.13 0.63
N ILE A 45 -6.94 22.43 0.78
CA ILE A 45 -5.69 23.07 1.18
C ILE A 45 -5.68 23.24 2.71
N PRO A 46 -4.77 22.56 3.44
CA PRO A 46 -4.66 22.73 4.89
C PRO A 46 -4.21 24.15 5.24
N TYR A 47 -4.64 24.66 6.40
CA TYR A 47 -4.40 26.02 6.91
C TYR A 47 -5.05 27.17 6.13
N VAL A 48 -5.50 26.92 4.90
CA VAL A 48 -6.28 27.89 4.10
C VAL A 48 -7.77 27.56 4.19
N ASP A 49 -8.15 26.31 3.92
CA ASP A 49 -9.55 25.89 3.85
C ASP A 49 -10.08 25.33 5.19
N PHE A 50 -9.19 24.73 5.99
CA PHE A 50 -9.51 24.12 7.29
C PHE A 50 -8.32 24.14 8.25
N THR A 51 -8.60 24.03 9.55
CA THR A 51 -7.59 23.85 10.59
C THR A 51 -7.36 22.35 10.84
N PRO A 52 -6.13 21.83 10.64
CA PRO A 52 -5.84 20.42 10.92
C PRO A 52 -6.09 20.05 12.38
N THR A 53 -6.69 18.89 12.62
CA THR A 53 -7.02 18.37 13.97
C THR A 53 -6.66 16.90 14.11
N LEU A 54 -6.47 16.44 15.35
CA LEU A 54 -6.20 15.03 15.68
C LEU A 54 -7.42 14.29 16.25
N GLU A 55 -8.59 14.95 16.28
CA GLU A 55 -9.83 14.42 16.85
C GLU A 55 -10.22 13.05 16.25
N ALA A 56 -10.07 12.90 14.93
CA ALA A 56 -10.33 11.64 14.25
C ALA A 56 -9.43 10.49 14.76
N TYR A 57 -8.16 10.78 15.04
CA TYR A 57 -7.20 9.80 15.57
C TYR A 57 -7.55 9.41 17.02
N GLU A 58 -7.83 10.39 17.88
CA GLU A 58 -8.27 10.14 19.25
C GLU A 58 -9.53 9.24 19.29
N ARG A 59 -10.48 9.51 18.38
CA ARG A 59 -11.67 8.68 18.21
C ARG A 59 -11.33 7.26 17.76
N VAL A 60 -10.38 7.06 16.86
CA VAL A 60 -9.97 5.72 16.41
C VAL A 60 -9.39 4.91 17.57
N PHE A 61 -8.53 5.51 18.41
CA PHE A 61 -7.91 4.81 19.54
C PHE A 61 -8.89 4.44 20.67
N THR A 62 -10.02 5.14 20.78
CA THR A 62 -11.08 4.78 21.75
C THR A 62 -12.02 3.68 21.25
N THR A 63 -11.91 3.29 19.97
CA THR A 63 -12.71 2.20 19.38
C THR A 63 -11.95 0.87 19.39
N ARG A 64 -12.59 -0.19 18.87
CA ARG A 64 -11.96 -1.51 18.67
C ARG A 64 -10.86 -1.54 17.59
N ALA A 65 -10.53 -0.41 16.97
CA ALA A 65 -9.54 -0.34 15.91
C ALA A 65 -8.18 -0.94 16.34
N VAL A 66 -7.74 -0.67 17.56
CA VAL A 66 -6.49 -1.22 18.10
C VAL A 66 -6.48 -2.75 18.05
N TRP A 67 -7.57 -3.39 18.45
CA TRP A 67 -7.69 -4.84 18.39
C TRP A 67 -7.67 -5.36 16.95
N THR A 68 -8.39 -4.68 16.04
CA THR A 68 -8.38 -5.03 14.61
C THR A 68 -6.97 -4.95 14.01
N PHE A 69 -6.16 -3.96 14.40
CA PHE A 69 -4.76 -3.86 13.97
C PHE A 69 -3.93 -5.04 14.48
N VAL A 70 -4.09 -5.43 15.75
CA VAL A 70 -3.38 -6.58 16.33
C VAL A 70 -3.76 -7.87 15.60
N THR A 71 -5.05 -8.13 15.39
CA THR A 71 -5.49 -9.34 14.67
C THR A 71 -4.98 -9.36 13.23
N SER A 72 -4.95 -8.20 12.55
CA SER A 72 -4.41 -8.10 11.19
C SER A 72 -2.92 -8.38 11.15
N LEU A 73 -2.15 -7.87 12.12
CA LEU A 73 -0.72 -8.13 12.25
C LEU A 73 -0.44 -9.62 12.47
N ILE A 74 -1.21 -10.28 13.34
CA ILE A 74 -1.08 -11.71 13.61
C ILE A 74 -1.37 -12.52 12.34
N VAL A 75 -2.48 -12.25 11.66
CA VAL A 75 -2.87 -13.01 10.45
C VAL A 75 -1.88 -12.79 9.31
N ALA A 76 -1.46 -11.54 9.07
CA ALA A 76 -0.51 -11.23 8.00
C ALA A 76 0.85 -11.87 8.24
N SER A 77 1.36 -11.83 9.48
CA SER A 77 2.65 -12.43 9.83
C SER A 77 2.60 -13.95 9.79
N ALA A 78 1.58 -14.57 10.37
CA ALA A 78 1.39 -16.03 10.34
C ALA A 78 1.25 -16.54 8.89
N GLY A 79 0.42 -15.87 8.08
CA GLY A 79 0.26 -16.20 6.66
C GLY A 79 1.57 -16.09 5.89
N THR A 80 2.36 -15.03 6.15
CA THR A 80 3.68 -14.84 5.53
C THR A 80 4.65 -15.95 5.91
N ILE A 81 4.72 -16.33 7.19
CA ILE A 81 5.61 -17.39 7.67
C ILE A 81 5.24 -18.72 7.00
N ILE A 82 3.95 -19.07 6.99
CA ILE A 82 3.48 -20.31 6.36
C ILE A 82 3.82 -20.32 4.87
N ALA A 83 3.52 -19.22 4.17
CA ALA A 83 3.82 -19.08 2.75
C ALA A 83 5.32 -19.20 2.45
N ILE A 84 6.18 -18.59 3.28
CA ILE A 84 7.64 -18.69 3.15
C ILE A 84 8.10 -20.13 3.39
N VAL A 85 7.65 -20.78 4.46
CA VAL A 85 8.08 -22.15 4.78
C VAL A 85 7.74 -23.11 3.63
N VAL A 86 6.50 -23.10 3.16
CA VAL A 86 6.06 -23.97 2.05
C VAL A 86 6.76 -23.59 0.75
N GLY A 87 6.86 -22.30 0.46
CA GLY A 87 7.51 -21.78 -0.75
C GLY A 87 9.01 -22.12 -0.80
N LEU A 88 9.71 -22.03 0.33
CA LEU A 88 11.13 -22.38 0.42
C LEU A 88 11.36 -23.88 0.25
N LEU A 89 10.50 -24.73 0.81
CA LEU A 89 10.60 -26.18 0.61
C LEU A 89 10.40 -26.55 -0.87
N ALA A 90 9.41 -25.94 -1.52
CA ALA A 90 9.20 -26.12 -2.96
C ALA A 90 10.39 -25.60 -3.79
N ALA A 91 10.86 -24.38 -3.50
CA ALA A 91 12.01 -23.78 -4.17
C ALA A 91 13.31 -24.58 -3.96
N TYR A 92 13.50 -25.19 -2.79
CA TYR A 92 14.62 -26.09 -2.54
C TYR A 92 14.56 -27.33 -3.43
N GLY A 93 13.38 -27.94 -3.58
CA GLY A 93 13.16 -29.06 -4.49
C GLY A 93 13.56 -28.73 -5.93
N PHE A 94 13.09 -27.59 -6.46
CA PHE A 94 13.42 -27.15 -7.82
C PHE A 94 14.91 -26.78 -7.98
N SER A 95 15.51 -26.12 -6.99
CA SER A 95 16.91 -25.70 -7.08
C SER A 95 17.90 -26.85 -6.96
N ARG A 96 17.61 -27.88 -6.15
CA ARG A 96 18.54 -28.99 -5.91
C ARG A 96 18.37 -30.16 -6.87
N PHE A 97 17.18 -30.34 -7.45
CA PHE A 97 16.90 -31.47 -8.35
C PHE A 97 16.51 -31.02 -9.78
N PRO A 98 17.47 -30.56 -10.60
CA PRO A 98 17.24 -30.13 -11.99
C PRO A 98 16.61 -31.17 -12.92
N LYS A 99 16.80 -32.46 -12.63
CA LYS A 99 16.31 -33.58 -13.47
C LYS A 99 15.04 -34.23 -12.93
N ALA A 100 14.40 -33.64 -11.92
CA ALA A 100 13.13 -34.17 -11.40
C ALA A 100 12.01 -34.02 -12.46
N PRO A 101 11.05 -34.95 -12.54
CA PRO A 101 10.00 -34.95 -13.58
C PRO A 101 9.13 -33.67 -13.62
N LEU A 102 9.04 -32.96 -12.50
CA LEU A 102 8.29 -31.70 -12.36
C LEU A 102 9.13 -30.44 -12.63
N ASN A 103 10.42 -30.58 -12.91
CA ASN A 103 11.37 -29.47 -13.11
C ASN A 103 11.73 -29.27 -14.60
N ASP A 104 10.84 -29.69 -15.51
CA ASP A 104 10.98 -29.50 -16.95
C ASP A 104 10.21 -28.23 -17.37
N GLU A 105 10.73 -27.50 -18.36
CA GLU A 105 10.07 -26.32 -18.94
C GLU A 105 8.68 -26.67 -19.49
N ARG A 106 8.48 -27.93 -19.89
CA ARG A 106 7.22 -28.44 -20.44
C ARG A 106 6.12 -28.64 -19.40
N SER A 107 6.46 -28.83 -18.12
CA SER A 107 5.44 -29.06 -17.07
C SER A 107 4.70 -27.80 -16.61
N PHE A 108 5.12 -26.60 -17.03
CA PHE A 108 4.40 -25.35 -16.75
C PHE A 108 3.26 -25.05 -17.75
N PHE A 109 3.23 -25.72 -18.91
CA PHE A 109 2.33 -25.41 -20.04
C PHE A 109 1.35 -26.55 -20.39
N ILE A 110 1.21 -27.55 -19.52
CA ILE A 110 0.22 -28.63 -19.60
C ILE A 110 -0.69 -28.50 -18.38
#